data_AF-A0A1F9B612-F1
#
_entry.id   AF-A0A1F9B612-F1
#
_cell.length_a   1.000
_cell.length_b   1.000
_cell.length_c   1.000
_cell.angle_alpha   90.00
_cell.angle_beta   90.00
_cell.angle_gamma   90.00
#
_symmetry.space_group_name_H-M   'P 1'
#
loop_
_entity.id
_entity.type
_entity.pdbx_description
1 polymer ?
#
loop_
_entity_poly.entity_id
_entity_poly.type
_entity_poly.pdbx_seq_one_letter_code
_entity_poly.pdbx_strand_id
1 'polypeptide(L)'
;MPTKLREFRCEHVSVSGAGDGFQVLFEETPDSEGGYVLVQRHFEFPDDGKCYLETDDQDFCGHFRFRSARLSRNRFQMVFGIEPVREITVFFKATDSAYAEVHRVPQIMIPEIRLMPNVDVTVQSTLSQIRKRPLIEDRCYPHPLSRGLLPEMLFLNFFQRCDLSNGNQQVTRHFLKI
;
A
#
# COMPACT_ATOMS: atom_id res chain seq x y z
N MET A 1 -23.68 13.65 -14.98
CA MET A 1 -22.32 13.41 -15.51
C MET A 1 -22.11 11.91 -15.66
N PRO A 2 -21.68 11.41 -16.83
CA PRO A 2 -21.42 9.99 -17.01
C PRO A 2 -20.25 9.57 -16.11
N THR A 3 -20.45 8.48 -15.38
CA THR A 3 -19.42 7.84 -14.55
C THR A 3 -19.12 6.48 -15.17
N LYS A 4 -17.83 6.20 -15.43
CA LYS A 4 -17.38 4.87 -15.85
C LYS A 4 -16.88 4.12 -14.63
N LEU A 5 -17.38 2.90 -14.43
CA LEU A 5 -17.03 2.06 -13.29
C LEU A 5 -16.46 0.75 -13.83
N ARG A 6 -15.40 0.24 -13.22
CA ARG A 6 -14.86 -1.07 -13.54
C ARG A 6 -14.37 -1.77 -12.29
N GLU A 7 -14.61 -3.08 -12.24
CA GLU A 7 -14.14 -3.95 -11.17
C GLU A 7 -13.16 -4.98 -11.72
N PHE A 8 -12.10 -5.23 -10.97
CA PHE A 8 -11.08 -6.24 -11.27
C PHE A 8 -11.00 -7.23 -10.11
N ARG A 9 -10.87 -8.51 -10.43
CA ARG A 9 -10.62 -9.58 -9.45
C ARG A 9 -9.26 -10.18 -9.75
N CYS A 10 -8.28 -9.79 -8.94
CA CYS A 10 -6.89 -10.18 -9.11
C CYS A 10 -6.54 -11.21 -8.03
N GLU A 11 -5.84 -12.28 -8.39
CA GLU A 11 -5.38 -13.28 -7.42
C GLU A 11 -3.98 -12.94 -6.91
N HIS A 12 -3.27 -12.07 -7.62
CA HIS A 12 -1.90 -11.70 -7.35
C HIS A 12 -1.74 -10.18 -7.26
N VAL A 13 -0.81 -9.78 -6.39
CA VAL A 13 -0.33 -8.41 -6.33
C VAL A 13 1.19 -8.42 -6.16
N SER A 14 1.85 -7.60 -6.94
CA SER A 14 3.29 -7.37 -6.87
C SER A 14 3.59 -5.89 -6.76
N VAL A 15 4.70 -5.58 -6.08
CA VAL A 15 5.18 -4.23 -5.88
C VAL A 15 6.63 -4.20 -6.32
N SER A 16 7.01 -3.20 -7.08
CA SER A 16 8.41 -2.96 -7.41
C SER A 16 8.74 -1.48 -7.33
N GLY A 17 10.00 -1.21 -7.00
CA GLY A 17 10.59 0.12 -7.06
C GLY A 17 11.98 -0.02 -7.62
N ALA A 18 12.32 0.80 -8.61
CA ALA A 18 13.63 0.80 -9.24
C ALA A 18 13.95 2.21 -9.74
N GLY A 19 15.16 2.68 -9.45
CA GLY A 19 15.56 4.06 -9.73
C GLY A 19 14.67 5.05 -9.00
N ASP A 20 14.07 5.96 -9.76
CA ASP A 20 13.30 7.08 -9.24
C ASP A 20 11.78 6.83 -9.30
N GLY A 21 11.34 5.57 -9.28
CA GLY A 21 9.94 5.20 -9.49
C GLY A 21 9.45 4.03 -8.66
N PHE A 22 8.13 3.99 -8.46
CA PHE A 22 7.42 2.89 -7.84
C PHE A 22 6.26 2.42 -8.71
N GLN A 23 5.89 1.15 -8.55
CA GLN A 23 4.70 0.58 -9.16
C GLN A 23 4.04 -0.49 -8.27
N VAL A 24 2.75 -0.66 -8.49
CA VAL A 24 1.95 -1.76 -7.95
C VAL A 24 1.16 -2.38 -9.09
N LEU A 25 1.28 -3.69 -9.24
CA LEU A 25 0.63 -4.46 -10.29
C LEU A 25 -0.30 -5.50 -9.65
N PHE A 26 -1.57 -5.46 -10.01
CA PHE A 26 -2.60 -6.43 -9.64
C PHE A 26 -2.95 -7.26 -10.87
N GLU A 27 -2.96 -8.59 -10.74
CA GLU A 27 -3.17 -9.50 -11.87
C GLU A 27 -4.10 -10.65 -11.47
N GLU A 28 -5.03 -11.02 -12.35
CA GLU A 28 -5.82 -12.25 -12.21
C GLU A 28 -4.93 -13.49 -12.23
N THR A 29 -4.01 -13.56 -13.20
CA THR A 29 -3.01 -14.62 -13.31
C THR A 29 -1.67 -13.97 -13.64
N PRO A 30 -0.54 -14.41 -13.07
CA PRO A 30 0.76 -13.83 -13.41
C PRO A 30 1.00 -13.95 -14.92
N ASP A 31 1.45 -12.86 -15.54
CA ASP A 31 1.76 -12.79 -16.98
C ASP A 31 0.53 -12.90 -17.91
N SER A 32 -0.67 -12.66 -17.37
CA SER A 32 -1.89 -12.57 -18.18
C SER A 32 -1.97 -11.24 -18.92
N GLU A 33 -2.34 -11.29 -20.21
CA GLU A 33 -2.60 -10.11 -21.04
C GLU A 33 -3.94 -9.41 -20.69
N GLY A 34 -4.74 -9.99 -19.78
CA GLY A 34 -6.04 -9.47 -19.36
C GLY A 34 -6.28 -9.60 -17.85
N GLY A 35 -7.25 -8.84 -17.33
CA GLY A 35 -7.59 -8.90 -15.90
C GLY A 35 -6.52 -8.32 -14.99
N TYR A 36 -5.88 -7.22 -15.39
CA TYR A 36 -4.83 -6.57 -14.61
C TYR A 36 -5.07 -5.07 -14.41
N VAL A 37 -4.44 -4.54 -13.36
CA VAL A 37 -4.36 -3.10 -13.07
C VAL A 37 -2.95 -2.78 -12.63
N LEU A 38 -2.29 -1.88 -13.34
CA LEU A 38 -0.96 -1.36 -13.04
C LEU A 38 -1.07 0.10 -12.64
N VAL A 39 -0.51 0.45 -11.49
CA VAL A 39 -0.40 1.83 -11.00
C VAL A 39 1.07 2.16 -10.83
N GLN A 40 1.55 3.20 -11.48
CA GLN A 40 2.96 3.60 -11.42
C GLN A 40 3.10 5.10 -11.17
N ARG A 41 4.24 5.47 -10.59
CA ARG A 41 4.66 6.87 -10.48
C ARG A 41 6.17 6.98 -10.51
N HIS A 42 6.67 7.83 -11.41
CA HIS A 42 8.09 8.19 -11.51
C HIS A 42 8.29 9.62 -11.01
N PHE A 43 9.33 9.83 -10.22
CA PHE A 43 9.64 11.10 -9.53
C PHE A 43 10.76 11.89 -10.22
N GLU A 44 11.30 11.41 -11.35
CA GLU A 44 12.35 12.09 -12.14
C GLU A 44 11.94 13.49 -12.61
N PHE A 45 10.63 13.70 -12.81
CA PHE A 45 10.07 14.97 -13.24
C PHE A 45 8.88 15.36 -12.37
N PRO A 46 8.62 16.67 -12.18
CA PRO A 46 7.40 17.11 -11.51
C PRO A 46 6.17 16.62 -12.29
N ASP A 47 5.37 15.77 -11.66
CA ASP A 47 4.20 15.10 -12.28
C ASP A 47 2.85 15.59 -11.72
N ASP A 48 2.86 16.68 -10.94
CA ASP A 48 1.69 17.25 -10.24
C ASP A 48 0.95 16.25 -9.33
N GLY A 49 1.60 15.17 -8.88
CA GLY A 49 0.93 14.13 -8.11
C GLY A 49 0.17 13.11 -8.96
N LYS A 50 0.42 13.06 -10.27
CA LYS A 50 -0.25 12.10 -11.17
C LYS A 50 0.41 10.73 -11.07
N CYS A 51 -0.41 9.68 -11.11
CA CYS A 51 0.04 8.33 -11.36
C CYS A 51 -0.31 7.93 -12.79
N TYR A 52 0.54 7.13 -13.41
CA TYR A 52 0.18 6.38 -14.60
C TYR A 52 -0.65 5.17 -14.19
N LEU A 53 -1.75 4.96 -14.89
CA LEU A 53 -2.66 3.84 -14.71
C LEU A 53 -2.77 3.09 -16.04
N GLU A 54 -2.66 1.77 -15.97
CA GLU A 54 -2.80 0.88 -17.13
C GLU A 54 -3.65 -0.33 -16.75
N THR A 55 -4.52 -0.74 -17.67
CA THR A 55 -5.42 -1.89 -17.53
C THR A 55 -5.64 -2.53 -18.91
N ASP A 56 -6.36 -3.64 -18.95
CA ASP A 56 -6.86 -4.24 -20.20
C ASP A 56 -7.98 -3.42 -20.88
N ASP A 57 -8.37 -2.27 -20.30
CA ASP A 57 -9.32 -1.31 -20.86
C ASP A 57 -8.68 0.05 -21.10
N GLN A 58 -8.55 0.41 -22.37
CA GLN A 58 -8.00 1.69 -22.81
C GLN A 58 -8.79 2.89 -22.28
N ASP A 59 -10.08 2.73 -21.95
CA ASP A 59 -10.87 3.79 -21.33
C ASP A 59 -10.43 4.13 -19.90
N PHE A 60 -9.55 3.34 -19.30
CA PHE A 60 -9.03 3.59 -17.95
C PHE A 60 -7.52 3.86 -17.93
N CYS A 61 -6.84 3.81 -19.08
CA CYS A 61 -5.40 4.05 -19.17
C CYS A 61 -5.04 5.55 -19.24
N GLY A 62 -3.87 5.91 -18.70
CA GLY A 62 -3.29 7.25 -18.80
C GLY A 62 -2.75 7.82 -17.49
N HIS A 63 -2.36 9.10 -17.51
CA HIS A 63 -1.84 9.80 -16.35
C HIS A 63 -2.95 10.58 -15.64
N PHE A 64 -3.21 10.23 -14.39
CA PHE A 64 -4.29 10.84 -13.60
C PHE A 64 -3.83 11.24 -12.22
N ARG A 65 -4.35 12.38 -11.76
CA ARG A 65 -4.41 12.65 -10.33
C ARG A 65 -5.64 11.97 -9.76
N PHE A 66 -5.47 11.18 -8.71
CA PHE A 66 -6.60 10.56 -8.03
C PHE A 66 -7.37 11.63 -7.26
N ARG A 67 -8.69 11.57 -7.35
CA ARG A 67 -9.59 12.37 -6.51
C ARG A 67 -9.73 11.74 -5.13
N SER A 68 -9.69 10.41 -5.08
CA SER A 68 -9.61 9.64 -3.85
C SER A 68 -9.07 8.25 -4.16
N ALA A 69 -8.26 7.71 -3.25
CA ALA A 69 -7.90 6.30 -3.26
C ALA A 69 -8.16 5.70 -1.88
N ARG A 70 -8.71 4.48 -1.81
CA ARG A 70 -9.03 3.79 -0.56
C ARG A 70 -8.48 2.39 -0.60
N LEU A 71 -7.55 2.09 0.29
CA LEU A 71 -6.92 0.78 0.40
C LEU A 71 -7.37 0.06 1.68
N SER A 72 -7.83 -1.17 1.55
CA SER A 72 -8.05 -2.12 2.63
C SER A 72 -7.27 -3.42 2.36
N ARG A 73 -7.41 -4.42 3.24
CA ARG A 73 -6.62 -5.66 3.15
C ARG A 73 -6.70 -6.40 1.81
N ASN A 74 -7.84 -6.34 1.15
CA ASN A 74 -8.17 -7.11 -0.04
C ASN A 74 -8.87 -6.28 -1.13
N ARG A 75 -8.88 -4.95 -0.98
CA ARG A 75 -9.57 -4.05 -1.91
C ARG A 75 -8.82 -2.74 -2.06
N PHE A 76 -8.67 -2.29 -3.29
CA PHE A 76 -8.15 -0.97 -3.63
C PHE A 76 -9.11 -0.25 -4.57
N GLN A 77 -9.71 0.84 -4.08
CA GLN A 77 -10.65 1.66 -4.84
C GLN A 77 -9.99 2.97 -5.22
N MET A 78 -10.10 3.37 -6.48
CA MET A 78 -9.49 4.57 -7.05
C MET A 78 -10.52 5.35 -7.86
N VAL A 79 -10.69 6.63 -7.56
CA VAL A 79 -11.58 7.54 -8.30
C VAL A 79 -10.72 8.62 -8.95
N PHE A 80 -10.90 8.84 -10.25
CA PHE A 80 -10.10 9.77 -11.05
C PHE A 80 -10.89 10.32 -12.25
N GLY A 81 -10.29 11.24 -13.00
CA GLY A 81 -10.95 11.92 -14.10
C GLY A 81 -11.94 13.00 -13.64
N ILE A 82 -12.22 13.93 -14.56
CA ILE A 82 -13.16 15.04 -14.34
C ILE A 82 -14.42 14.78 -15.17
N GLU A 83 -14.25 14.52 -16.47
CA GLU A 83 -15.35 14.24 -17.38
C GLU A 83 -14.88 13.27 -18.49
N PRO A 84 -15.29 11.99 -18.46
CA PRO A 84 -16.09 11.35 -17.42
C PRO A 84 -15.29 11.15 -16.13
N VAL A 85 -16.01 11.06 -15.00
CA VAL A 85 -15.44 10.51 -13.77
C VAL A 85 -15.28 9.01 -13.96
N ARG A 86 -14.14 8.46 -13.53
CA ARG A 86 -13.80 7.04 -13.63
C ARG A 86 -13.55 6.49 -12.24
N GLU A 87 -13.97 5.25 -12.02
CA GLU A 87 -13.70 4.50 -10.81
C GLU A 87 -13.23 3.10 -11.15
N ILE A 88 -12.14 2.68 -10.52
CA ILE A 88 -11.69 1.30 -10.50
C ILE A 88 -11.79 0.78 -9.08
N THR A 89 -12.37 -0.41 -8.92
CA THR A 89 -12.23 -1.22 -7.71
C THR A 89 -11.49 -2.51 -8.04
N VAL A 90 -10.33 -2.69 -7.42
CA VAL A 90 -9.56 -3.93 -7.50
C VAL A 90 -9.81 -4.74 -6.23
N PHE A 91 -10.29 -5.97 -6.37
CA PHE A 91 -10.25 -6.98 -5.33
C PHE A 91 -9.00 -7.82 -5.51
N PHE A 92 -8.24 -8.04 -4.45
CA PHE A 92 -6.99 -8.78 -4.54
C PHE A 92 -6.74 -9.70 -3.35
N LYS A 93 -5.90 -10.71 -3.56
CA LYS A 93 -5.33 -11.53 -2.49
C LYS A 93 -3.87 -11.14 -2.28
N ALA A 94 -3.46 -11.13 -1.01
CA ALA A 94 -2.09 -10.81 -0.63
C ALA A 94 -1.72 -11.58 0.64
N THR A 95 -0.51 -12.15 0.64
CA THR A 95 0.16 -12.58 1.88
C THR A 95 0.44 -11.36 2.76
N ASP A 96 0.78 -11.58 4.04
CA ASP A 96 1.09 -10.46 4.94
C ASP A 96 2.30 -9.65 4.47
N SER A 97 3.31 -10.31 3.91
CA SER A 97 4.47 -9.64 3.32
C SER A 97 4.09 -8.82 2.10
N ALA A 98 3.32 -9.39 1.16
CA ALA A 98 2.86 -8.66 -0.03
C ALA A 98 1.97 -7.48 0.36
N TYR A 99 1.07 -7.66 1.33
CA TYR A 99 0.21 -6.58 1.79
C TYR A 99 1.00 -5.46 2.49
N ALA A 100 2.06 -5.77 3.23
CA ALA A 100 2.89 -4.73 3.84
C ALA A 100 3.49 -3.78 2.78
N GLU A 101 3.92 -4.34 1.64
CA GLU A 101 4.42 -3.56 0.50
C GLU A 101 3.29 -2.78 -0.20
N VAL A 102 2.14 -3.41 -0.46
CA VAL A 102 0.95 -2.77 -1.06
C VAL A 102 0.36 -1.72 -0.13
N HIS A 103 0.55 -1.84 1.18
CA HIS A 103 0.18 -0.83 2.14
C HIS A 103 1.12 0.38 2.04
N ARG A 104 2.43 0.13 1.98
CA ARG A 104 3.47 1.18 1.98
C ARG A 104 3.56 1.95 0.67
N VAL A 105 3.67 1.27 -0.47
CA VAL A 105 4.06 1.92 -1.74
C VAL A 105 3.00 2.86 -2.32
N PRO A 106 1.71 2.50 -2.36
CA PRO A 106 0.64 3.44 -2.69
C PRO A 106 0.59 4.70 -1.81
N GLN A 107 1.06 4.66 -0.56
CA GLN A 107 1.19 5.88 0.28
C GLN A 107 2.28 6.83 -0.20
N ILE A 108 3.33 6.30 -0.82
CA ILE A 108 4.37 7.10 -1.44
C ILE A 108 3.86 7.68 -2.76
N MET A 109 3.19 6.85 -3.57
CA MET A 109 2.75 7.24 -4.90
C MET A 109 1.55 8.20 -4.90
N ILE A 110 0.57 8.02 -4.00
CA ILE A 110 -0.75 8.63 -4.12
C ILE A 110 -1.03 9.57 -2.93
N PRO A 111 -0.98 10.90 -3.13
CA PRO A 111 -1.24 11.86 -2.06
C PRO A 111 -2.64 11.74 -1.44
N GLU A 112 -3.64 11.35 -2.22
CA GLU A 112 -5.05 11.28 -1.81
C GLU A 112 -5.46 9.93 -1.17
N ILE A 113 -4.50 9.05 -0.88
CA ILE A 113 -4.81 7.73 -0.36
C ILE A 113 -5.31 7.76 1.08
N ARG A 114 -6.33 6.94 1.35
CA ARG A 114 -6.84 6.66 2.68
C ARG A 114 -6.72 5.18 2.95
N LEU A 115 -6.08 4.85 4.07
CA LEU A 115 -5.97 3.50 4.57
C LEU A 115 -7.23 3.20 5.38
N MET A 116 -7.91 2.12 5.05
CA MET A 116 -9.01 1.63 5.87
C MET A 116 -8.43 0.72 6.95
N PRO A 117 -8.86 0.86 8.21
CA PRO A 117 -8.41 -0.04 9.27
C PRO A 117 -8.75 -1.48 8.90
N ASN A 118 -7.81 -2.39 9.12
CA ASN A 118 -8.10 -3.82 9.07
C ASN A 118 -9.09 -4.10 10.20
N VAL A 119 -10.36 -4.34 9.84
CA VAL A 119 -11.31 -4.86 10.80
C VAL A 119 -10.96 -6.32 10.95
N ASP A 120 -10.10 -6.63 11.92
CA ASP A 120 -9.94 -8.00 12.39
C ASP A 120 -11.31 -8.48 12.87
N VAL A 121 -11.98 -9.29 12.06
CA VAL A 121 -13.17 -10.03 12.48
C VAL A 121 -12.68 -11.14 13.41
N THR A 122 -12.29 -10.79 14.63
CA THR A 122 -12.11 -11.73 15.74
C THR A 122 -12.23 -10.98 17.06
N VAL A 123 -13.46 -10.71 17.53
CA VAL A 123 -13.77 -10.75 18.97
C VAL A 123 -15.22 -11.21 19.15
N GLN A 124 -15.43 -12.51 19.30
CA GLN A 124 -16.57 -13.02 20.05
C GLN A 124 -16.05 -13.76 21.30
N SER A 125 -16.48 -13.26 22.45
CA SER A 125 -16.40 -13.85 23.80
C SER A 125 -14.97 -14.04 24.36
N THR A 126 -14.59 -13.37 25.44
CA THR A 126 -15.04 -13.73 26.80
C THR A 126 -14.72 -12.61 27.79
N LEU A 127 -15.63 -11.66 27.96
CA LEU A 127 -15.69 -10.87 29.20
C LEU A 127 -16.59 -11.62 30.20
N SER A 128 -16.08 -12.70 30.79
CA SER A 128 -16.78 -13.36 31.91
C SER A 128 -15.89 -13.77 33.09
N GLN A 129 -14.61 -13.36 33.14
CA GLN A 129 -13.75 -13.73 34.27
C GLN A 129 -12.85 -12.61 34.80
N ILE A 130 -13.36 -11.37 34.89
CA ILE A 130 -12.82 -10.42 35.89
C ILE A 130 -13.39 -10.85 37.25
N ARG A 131 -12.86 -11.96 37.78
CA ARG A 131 -13.00 -12.31 39.19
C ARG A 131 -12.08 -11.39 39.99
N LYS A 132 -12.73 -10.72 40.92
CA LYS A 132 -12.22 -9.74 41.88
C LYS A 132 -11.00 -10.24 42.67
N ARG A 133 -10.11 -9.28 42.99
CA ARG A 133 -9.31 -9.05 44.24
C ARG A 133 -7.78 -9.19 44.10
N PRO A 134 -6.98 -8.52 44.96
CA PRO A 134 -7.21 -7.28 45.74
C PRO A 134 -6.14 -6.19 45.50
N LEU A 135 -6.45 -4.95 45.94
CA LEU A 135 -5.48 -3.88 46.10
C LEU A 135 -4.36 -4.32 47.06
N ILE A 136 -3.11 -4.07 46.70
CA ILE A 136 -1.99 -3.98 47.63
C ILE A 136 -1.51 -2.54 47.57
N GLU A 137 -1.62 -1.85 48.70
CA GLU A 137 -1.11 -0.50 48.95
C GLU A 137 0.42 -0.50 49.05
N ASP A 138 0.98 0.59 48.52
CA ASP A 138 2.12 1.37 48.99
C ASP A 138 3.50 0.72 49.16
N ARG A 139 4.45 1.22 48.37
CA ARG A 139 5.61 1.98 48.88
C ARG A 139 6.32 2.75 47.76
N CYS A 140 6.14 4.06 47.76
CA CYS A 140 7.01 5.02 47.10
C CYS A 140 8.33 5.17 47.88
N TYR A 141 9.47 5.11 47.20
CA TYR A 141 10.69 5.79 47.62
C TYR A 141 11.29 6.54 46.42
N PRO A 142 11.73 7.81 46.61
CA PRO A 142 12.23 8.65 45.54
C PRO A 142 13.76 8.62 45.38
N HIS A 143 14.20 9.09 44.19
CA HIS A 143 15.49 9.72 43.82
C HIS A 143 16.49 8.91 42.99
N PRO A 144 17.41 9.58 42.23
CA PRO A 144 17.43 10.97 41.75
C PRO A 144 17.66 11.14 40.24
N LEU A 145 17.40 12.37 39.81
CA LEU A 145 17.72 13.01 38.54
C LEU A 145 19.11 12.70 37.98
N SER A 146 19.18 12.35 36.70
CA SER A 146 20.36 12.62 35.87
C SER A 146 19.95 13.15 34.50
N ARG A 147 20.49 14.33 34.22
CA ARG A 147 20.44 15.18 33.03
C ARG A 147 20.75 14.43 31.73
N GLY A 148 20.17 14.88 30.62
CA GLY A 148 20.86 14.83 29.32
C GLY A 148 19.98 14.67 28.09
N LEU A 149 19.83 15.77 27.34
CA LEU A 149 19.81 15.84 25.86
C LEU A 149 18.62 15.21 25.08
N LEU A 150 17.78 16.09 24.53
CA LEU A 150 17.16 15.91 23.22
C LEU A 150 18.25 16.03 22.13
N PRO A 151 18.15 15.30 21.01
CA PRO A 151 17.53 15.92 19.83
C PRO A 151 16.66 14.97 18.98
N GLU A 152 15.94 15.60 18.06
CA GLU A 152 15.11 15.02 17.00
C GLU A 152 15.64 13.73 16.36
N MET A 153 14.73 12.80 16.08
CA MET A 153 14.97 11.68 15.17
C MET A 153 13.83 11.60 14.16
N LEU A 154 14.08 12.19 12.99
CA LEU A 154 13.46 11.85 11.72
C LEU A 154 13.57 10.34 11.49
N PHE A 155 12.45 9.62 11.55
CA PHE A 155 12.39 8.22 11.11
C PHE A 155 12.27 8.16 9.58
N LEU A 156 13.37 8.38 8.88
CA LEU A 156 13.60 7.89 7.52
C LEU A 156 14.40 6.59 7.64
N ASN A 157 13.71 5.46 7.83
CA ASN A 157 14.33 4.15 7.71
C ASN A 157 14.44 3.78 6.22
N PHE A 158 15.54 4.22 5.63
CA PHE A 158 16.15 3.64 4.44
C PHE A 158 16.72 2.28 4.86
N PHE A 159 16.06 1.17 4.50
CA PHE A 159 16.70 -0.15 4.57
C PHE A 159 17.11 -0.56 3.17
N GLN A 160 18.36 -0.23 2.83
CA GLN A 160 19.12 -0.90 1.80
C GLN A 160 19.58 -2.23 2.39
N ARG A 161 18.94 -3.34 2.01
CA ARG A 161 19.49 -4.68 2.24
C ARG A 161 20.17 -5.12 0.96
N CYS A 162 21.50 -4.98 0.94
CA CYS A 162 22.35 -5.72 0.01
C CYS A 162 22.41 -7.20 0.42
N ASP A 163 22.47 -8.04 -0.62
CA ASP A 163 22.43 -9.49 -0.64
C ASP A 163 23.40 -10.23 0.29
N LEU A 164 22.94 -11.39 0.78
CA LEU A 164 23.80 -12.54 1.05
C LEU A 164 23.14 -13.82 0.49
N SER A 165 23.61 -14.21 -0.70
CA SER A 165 23.81 -15.59 -1.18
C SER A 165 22.75 -16.66 -0.88
N ASN A 166 21.97 -17.06 -1.89
CA ASN A 166 22.07 -18.41 -2.49
C ASN A 166 21.04 -18.62 -3.62
N GLY A 167 21.54 -18.96 -4.81
CA GLY A 167 20.92 -19.96 -5.69
C GLY A 167 19.68 -19.57 -6.50
N ASN A 168 19.91 -19.36 -7.79
CA ASN A 168 19.03 -19.61 -8.95
C ASN A 168 18.10 -18.50 -9.49
N GLN A 169 18.52 -18.05 -10.69
CA GLN A 169 17.78 -17.53 -11.85
C GLN A 169 16.88 -16.30 -11.66
N GLN A 170 17.51 -15.14 -11.90
CA GLN A 170 16.80 -13.96 -12.38
C GLN A 170 16.30 -14.20 -13.81
N VAL A 171 15.00 -14.01 -14.04
CA VAL A 171 14.47 -13.67 -15.37
C VAL A 171 14.27 -12.16 -15.38
N THR A 172 15.23 -11.47 -16.00
CA THR A 172 15.18 -10.01 -16.16
C THR A 172 14.22 -9.69 -17.30
N ARG A 173 12.98 -9.30 -16.99
CA ARG A 173 12.07 -8.71 -17.99
C ARG A 173 12.46 -7.26 -18.24
N HIS A 174 13.03 -7.02 -19.42
CA HIS A 174 13.19 -5.68 -19.96
C HIS A 174 11.85 -5.22 -20.51
N PHE A 175 11.22 -4.22 -19.87
CA PHE A 175 10.14 -3.48 -20.51
C PHE A 175 10.74 -2.28 -21.25
N LEU A 176 10.38 -2.18 -22.53
CA LEU A 176 10.84 -1.18 -23.48
C LEU A 176 10.39 0.21 -23.01
N LYS A 177 11.32 1.17 -22.94
CA LYS A 177 10.98 2.59 -22.88
C LYS A 177 10.22 2.95 -24.16
N ILE A 178 9.02 3.51 -24.03
CA ILE A 178 8.36 4.27 -25.10
C ILE A 178 8.53 5.75 -24.77
#